data_AF-A0A661Y2G8-F1
#
_entry.id   AF-A0A661Y2G8-F1
#
_cell.length_a   1.000
_cell.length_b   1.000
_cell.length_c   1.000
_cell.angle_alpha   90.00
_cell.angle_beta   90.00
_cell.angle_gamma   90.00
#
_symmetry.space_group_name_H-M   'P 1'
#
loop_
_entity.id
_entity.type
_entity.pdbx_description
1 polymer ?
#
loop_
_entity_poly.entity_id
_entity_poly.type
_entity_poly.pdbx_seq_one_letter_code
_entity_poly.pdbx_strand_id
1 'polypeptide(L)'
;MKKEATSVSNTDSLKVAELLTLGDQETDTLVKADYYRQALLLSEQLQFEYGIFNSYYKSALWKRKQYNADSSIVWLKKGINEFPETSSFHQYLLIYLGDEFKKQSITDSAIYYSNKEVQLAIKYKNKKMVIHGYKALGNIYLQIYEHDKAFLYYAKGDSVCKTEDVFNISKTHAEVYIYMGYA
;
A
#
# COMPACT_ATOMS: atom_id res chain seq x y z
N MET A 1 -30.30 -5.65 18.17
CA MET A 1 -30.80 -5.83 16.79
C MET A 1 -29.63 -6.20 15.90
N LYS A 2 -29.57 -7.46 15.44
CA LYS A 2 -28.59 -7.90 14.44
C LYS A 2 -29.08 -7.38 13.08
N LYS A 3 -28.29 -6.53 12.41
CA LYS A 3 -28.54 -6.18 11.01
C LYS A 3 -28.19 -7.41 10.17
N GLU A 4 -29.18 -7.89 9.42
CA GLU A 4 -29.03 -8.96 8.46
C GLU A 4 -28.02 -8.53 7.38
N ALA A 5 -27.01 -9.37 7.16
CA ALA A 5 -26.07 -9.22 6.08
C ALA A 5 -26.81 -9.53 4.78
N THR A 6 -27.24 -8.49 4.07
CA THR A 6 -27.74 -8.62 2.70
C THR A 6 -26.61 -9.21 1.87
N SER A 7 -26.84 -10.38 1.27
CA SER A 7 -25.88 -11.02 0.37
C SER A 7 -25.51 -10.05 -0.74
N VAL A 8 -24.24 -9.62 -0.77
CA VAL A 8 -23.70 -8.71 -1.78
C VAL A 8 -24.01 -9.30 -3.16
N SER A 9 -24.80 -8.60 -3.98
CA SER A 9 -25.00 -9.02 -5.36
C SER A 9 -23.71 -8.71 -6.13
N ASN A 10 -23.25 -9.63 -6.98
CA ASN A 10 -22.03 -9.46 -7.78
C ASN A 10 -22.09 -8.16 -8.64
N THR A 11 -23.29 -7.74 -8.99
CA THR A 11 -23.60 -6.49 -9.69
C THR A 11 -23.18 -5.24 -8.93
N ASP A 12 -23.33 -5.21 -7.59
CA ASP A 12 -23.03 -4.03 -6.78
C ASP A 12 -21.52 -3.83 -6.58
N SER A 13 -20.76 -4.93 -6.46
CA SER A 13 -19.28 -4.86 -6.46
C SER A 13 -18.71 -4.45 -7.82
N LEU A 14 -19.36 -4.85 -8.93
CA LEU A 14 -18.96 -4.40 -10.27
C LEU A 14 -19.20 -2.90 -10.45
N LYS A 15 -20.29 -2.37 -9.89
CA LYS A 15 -20.57 -0.93 -9.90
C LYS A 15 -19.50 -0.13 -9.15
N VAL A 16 -18.97 -0.63 -8.04
CA VAL A 16 -17.81 -0.01 -7.36
C VAL A 16 -16.60 0.05 -8.28
N ALA A 17 -16.28 -1.07 -8.96
CA ALA A 17 -15.14 -1.13 -9.88
C ALA A 17 -15.31 -0.17 -11.07
N GLU A 18 -16.54 -0.04 -11.58
CA GLU A 18 -16.89 0.92 -12.63
C GLU A 18 -16.66 2.37 -12.18
N LEU A 19 -17.16 2.75 -10.99
CA LEU A 19 -16.96 4.08 -10.43
C LEU A 19 -15.46 4.43 -10.28
N LEU A 20 -14.65 3.48 -9.79
CA LEU A 20 -13.20 3.66 -9.67
C LEU A 20 -12.55 3.86 -11.05
N THR A 21 -12.99 3.10 -12.05
CA THR A 21 -12.47 3.18 -13.43
C THR A 21 -12.85 4.49 -14.10
N LEU A 22 -14.10 4.94 -13.95
CA LEU A 22 -14.56 6.25 -14.44
C LEU A 22 -13.75 7.39 -13.80
N GLY A 23 -13.51 7.32 -12.47
CA GLY A 23 -12.64 8.28 -11.79
C GLY A 23 -11.21 8.29 -12.34
N ASP A 24 -10.65 7.13 -12.70
CA ASP A 24 -9.31 7.07 -13.29
C ASP A 24 -9.25 7.74 -14.67
N GLN A 25 -10.28 7.53 -15.51
CA GLN A 25 -10.38 8.07 -16.87
C GLN A 25 -10.79 9.55 -16.93
N GLU A 26 -11.48 10.04 -15.90
CA GLU A 26 -11.96 11.42 -15.86
C GLU A 26 -10.80 12.44 -15.86
N THR A 27 -10.99 13.55 -16.55
CA THR A 27 -10.04 14.66 -16.60
C THR A 27 -10.41 15.78 -15.63
N ASP A 28 -11.71 16.03 -15.44
CA ASP A 28 -12.22 16.99 -14.48
C ASP A 28 -11.91 16.54 -13.05
N THR A 29 -11.19 17.38 -12.32
CA THR A 29 -10.67 17.01 -11.00
C THR A 29 -11.76 16.88 -9.95
N LEU A 30 -12.87 17.62 -10.06
CA LEU A 30 -13.99 17.59 -9.11
C LEU A 30 -14.87 16.37 -9.38
N VAL A 31 -15.18 16.10 -10.66
CA VAL A 31 -15.95 14.90 -11.06
C VAL A 31 -15.17 13.63 -10.68
N LYS A 32 -13.86 13.62 -10.90
CA LYS A 32 -12.97 12.53 -10.45
C LYS A 32 -13.07 12.26 -8.95
N ALA A 33 -13.02 13.30 -8.14
CA ALA A 33 -13.14 13.17 -6.68
C ALA A 33 -14.52 12.64 -6.28
N ASP A 34 -15.57 13.05 -6.99
CA ASP A 34 -16.92 12.57 -6.74
C ASP A 34 -17.08 11.08 -7.05
N TYR A 35 -16.48 10.58 -8.15
CA TYR A 35 -16.45 9.15 -8.44
C TYR A 35 -15.79 8.33 -7.32
N TYR A 36 -14.63 8.75 -6.82
CA TYR A 36 -13.97 8.06 -5.71
C TYR A 36 -14.78 8.13 -4.41
N ARG A 37 -15.48 9.23 -4.16
CA ARG A 37 -16.39 9.39 -3.01
C ARG A 37 -17.60 8.46 -3.13
N GLN A 38 -18.23 8.39 -4.30
CA GLN A 38 -19.36 7.49 -4.54
C GLN A 38 -18.93 6.02 -4.41
N ALA A 39 -17.76 5.67 -4.95
CA ALA A 39 -17.19 4.32 -4.80
C ALA A 39 -16.97 3.98 -3.32
N LEU A 40 -16.45 4.91 -2.51
CA LEU A 40 -16.26 4.69 -1.08
C LEU A 40 -17.59 4.43 -0.36
N LEU A 41 -18.58 5.32 -0.55
CA LEU A 41 -19.88 5.20 0.11
C LEU A 41 -20.57 3.87 -0.23
N LEU A 42 -20.55 3.49 -1.50
CA LEU A 42 -21.12 2.21 -1.93
C LEU A 42 -20.32 1.04 -1.35
N SER A 43 -18.99 1.12 -1.33
CA SER A 43 -18.15 0.06 -0.76
C SER A 43 -18.38 -0.13 0.74
N GLU A 44 -18.57 0.96 1.49
CA GLU A 44 -18.91 0.93 2.93
C GLU A 44 -20.28 0.29 3.16
N GLN A 45 -21.28 0.65 2.36
CA GLN A 45 -22.62 0.06 2.41
C GLN A 45 -22.59 -1.45 2.16
N LEU A 46 -21.74 -1.90 1.24
CA LEU A 46 -21.60 -3.30 0.87
C LEU A 46 -20.61 -4.07 1.76
N GLN A 47 -19.90 -3.39 2.67
CA GLN A 47 -18.75 -3.95 3.39
C GLN A 47 -17.68 -4.54 2.46
N PHE A 48 -17.49 -3.94 1.29
CA PHE A 48 -16.58 -4.42 0.25
C PHE A 48 -15.18 -3.86 0.46
N GLU A 49 -14.35 -4.61 1.19
CA GLU A 49 -13.00 -4.18 1.60
C GLU A 49 -12.11 -3.69 0.44
N TYR A 50 -12.11 -4.40 -0.70
CA TYR A 50 -11.31 -4.00 -1.86
C TYR A 50 -11.73 -2.63 -2.41
N GLY A 51 -13.03 -2.36 -2.42
CA GLY A 51 -13.59 -1.07 -2.83
C GLY A 51 -13.24 0.06 -1.84
N ILE A 52 -13.34 -0.21 -0.54
CA ILE A 52 -12.94 0.73 0.52
C ILE A 52 -11.46 1.09 0.36
N PHE A 53 -10.59 0.08 0.29
CA PHE A 53 -9.14 0.25 0.14
C PHE A 53 -8.80 1.10 -1.10
N ASN A 54 -9.33 0.73 -2.27
CA ASN A 54 -9.03 1.45 -3.51
C ASN A 54 -9.56 2.87 -3.46
N SER A 55 -10.74 3.10 -2.88
CA SER A 55 -11.30 4.46 -2.79
C SER A 55 -10.43 5.37 -1.92
N TYR A 56 -9.95 4.88 -0.77
CA TYR A 56 -9.00 5.63 0.07
C TYR A 56 -7.67 5.89 -0.65
N TYR A 57 -7.10 4.87 -1.29
CA TYR A 57 -5.83 5.00 -2.01
C TYR A 57 -5.93 5.99 -3.18
N LYS A 58 -6.98 5.87 -4.01
CA LYS A 58 -7.24 6.77 -5.15
C LYS A 58 -7.51 8.20 -4.70
N SER A 59 -8.27 8.37 -3.62
CA SER A 59 -8.50 9.69 -3.01
C SER A 59 -7.20 10.30 -2.48
N ALA A 60 -6.31 9.51 -1.87
CA ALA A 60 -5.00 9.97 -1.43
C ALA A 60 -4.13 10.44 -2.60
N LEU A 61 -4.05 9.66 -3.68
CA LEU A 61 -3.32 10.04 -4.91
C LEU A 61 -3.88 11.33 -5.53
N TRP A 62 -5.20 11.43 -5.62
CA TRP A 62 -5.86 12.64 -6.12
C TRP A 62 -5.54 13.84 -5.23
N LYS A 63 -5.67 13.71 -3.90
CA LYS A 63 -5.34 14.77 -2.94
C LYS A 63 -3.89 15.20 -3.01
N ARG A 64 -2.96 14.27 -3.22
CA ARG A 64 -1.55 14.58 -3.45
C ARG A 64 -1.38 15.51 -4.65
N LYS A 65 -2.03 15.18 -5.77
CA LYS A 65 -1.92 15.92 -7.02
C LYS A 65 -2.54 17.32 -6.92
N GLN A 66 -3.69 17.45 -6.27
CA GLN A 66 -4.41 18.73 -6.22
C GLN A 66 -3.93 19.67 -5.12
N TYR A 67 -3.42 19.14 -4.02
CA TYR A 67 -3.07 19.94 -2.85
C TYR A 67 -1.61 19.74 -2.47
N ASN A 68 -1.29 18.64 -1.78
CA ASN A 68 0.04 18.35 -1.26
C ASN A 68 0.11 16.94 -0.68
N ALA A 69 1.31 16.54 -0.30
CA ALA A 69 1.58 15.25 0.33
C ALA A 69 0.89 15.07 1.69
N ASP A 70 0.74 16.12 2.49
CA ASP A 70 0.03 16.05 3.77
C ASP A 70 -1.44 15.65 3.60
N SER A 71 -2.08 16.16 2.55
CA SER A 71 -3.45 15.79 2.21
C SER A 71 -3.56 14.33 1.83
N SER A 72 -2.56 13.77 1.13
CA SER A 72 -2.46 12.33 0.84
C SER A 72 -2.33 11.50 2.12
N ILE A 73 -1.43 11.90 3.02
CA ILE A 73 -1.16 11.25 4.32
C ILE A 73 -2.44 11.14 5.15
N VAL A 74 -3.25 12.20 5.20
CA VAL A 74 -4.52 12.19 5.95
C VAL A 74 -5.44 11.09 5.42
N TRP A 75 -5.57 10.94 4.10
CA TRP A 75 -6.43 9.94 3.50
C TRP A 75 -5.91 8.51 3.64
N LEU A 76 -4.59 8.32 3.54
CA LEU A 76 -3.98 7.01 3.82
C LEU A 76 -4.21 6.60 5.28
N LYS A 77 -4.04 7.52 6.23
CA LYS A 77 -4.31 7.25 7.66
C LYS A 77 -5.77 6.92 7.94
N LYS A 78 -6.72 7.59 7.25
CA LYS A 78 -8.15 7.22 7.34
C LYS A 78 -8.36 5.78 6.88
N GLY A 79 -7.85 5.42 5.70
CA GLY A 79 -7.97 4.04 5.20
C GLY A 79 -7.34 3.01 6.14
N ILE A 80 -6.18 3.31 6.75
CA ILE A 80 -5.53 2.41 7.72
C ILE A 80 -6.44 2.11 8.91
N ASN A 81 -7.22 3.09 9.37
CA ASN A 81 -8.13 2.94 10.50
C ASN A 81 -9.38 2.11 10.16
N GLU A 82 -9.71 1.91 8.88
CA GLU A 82 -10.80 1.04 8.46
C GLU A 82 -10.45 -0.44 8.50
N PHE A 83 -9.16 -0.78 8.45
CA PHE A 83 -8.70 -2.16 8.35
C PHE A 83 -7.98 -2.63 9.62
N PRO A 84 -8.30 -3.83 10.14
CA PRO A 84 -7.52 -4.43 11.21
C PRO A 84 -6.10 -4.73 10.72
N GLU A 85 -5.14 -4.80 11.63
CA GLU A 85 -3.73 -5.09 11.30
C GLU A 85 -3.53 -6.44 10.59
N THR A 86 -4.47 -7.38 10.74
CA THR A 86 -4.49 -8.68 10.06
C THR A 86 -4.77 -8.56 8.56
N SER A 87 -5.38 -7.46 8.11
CA SER A 87 -5.75 -7.26 6.71
C SER A 87 -4.52 -6.93 5.87
N SER A 88 -4.43 -7.52 4.67
CA SER A 88 -3.41 -7.17 3.69
C SER A 88 -3.57 -5.73 3.20
N PHE A 89 -4.80 -5.19 3.16
CA PHE A 89 -5.07 -3.79 2.80
C PHE A 89 -4.47 -2.81 3.81
N HIS A 90 -4.46 -3.15 5.11
CA HIS A 90 -3.77 -2.38 6.14
C HIS A 90 -2.27 -2.27 5.82
N GLN A 91 -1.63 -3.39 5.47
CA GLN A 91 -0.21 -3.43 5.12
C GLN A 91 0.08 -2.61 3.85
N TYR A 92 -0.75 -2.72 2.81
CA TYR A 92 -0.60 -1.91 1.59
C TYR A 92 -0.71 -0.41 1.87
N LEU A 93 -1.63 0.02 2.73
CA LEU A 93 -1.74 1.44 3.08
C LEU A 93 -0.55 1.93 3.90
N LEU A 94 0.03 1.10 4.76
CA LEU A 94 1.30 1.42 5.44
C LEU A 94 2.45 1.59 4.46
N ILE A 95 2.53 0.76 3.41
CA ILE A 95 3.51 0.91 2.33
C ILE A 95 3.37 2.28 1.68
N TYR A 96 2.16 2.63 1.24
CA TYR A 96 1.91 3.91 0.59
C TYR A 96 2.20 5.10 1.51
N LEU A 97 1.90 4.96 2.80
CA LEU A 97 2.20 5.99 3.79
C LEU A 97 3.71 6.17 4.00
N GLY A 98 4.47 5.07 4.11
CA GLY A 98 5.93 5.12 4.19
C GLY A 98 6.56 5.73 2.95
N ASP A 99 6.07 5.38 1.76
CA ASP A 99 6.51 5.97 0.48
C ASP A 99 6.22 7.47 0.40
N GLU A 100 5.11 7.93 0.97
CA GLU A 100 4.74 9.34 1.00
C GLU A 100 5.70 10.16 1.88
N PHE A 101 6.13 9.62 3.02
CA PHE A 101 7.17 10.22 3.86
C PHE A 101 8.55 10.19 3.20
N LYS A 102 8.90 9.07 2.55
CA LYS A 102 10.16 8.92 1.81
C LYS A 102 10.31 9.97 0.70
N LYS A 103 9.25 10.20 -0.08
CA LYS A 103 9.21 11.23 -1.14
C LYS A 103 9.39 12.65 -0.60
N GLN A 104 9.04 12.88 0.67
CA GLN A 104 9.23 14.16 1.34
C GLN A 104 10.57 14.26 2.07
N SER A 105 11.42 13.23 1.97
CA SER A 105 12.67 13.11 2.75
C SER A 105 12.47 13.16 4.27
N ILE A 106 11.27 12.79 4.75
CA ILE A 106 10.98 12.65 6.17
C ILE A 106 11.37 11.23 6.59
N THR A 107 12.67 11.03 6.73
CA THR A 107 13.32 9.72 6.89
C THR A 107 12.79 8.95 8.10
N ASP A 108 12.67 9.58 9.27
CA ASP A 108 12.25 8.90 10.50
C ASP A 108 10.86 8.27 10.36
N SER A 109 9.91 9.02 9.80
CA SER A 109 8.55 8.54 9.53
C SER A 109 8.54 7.44 8.48
N ALA A 110 9.33 7.58 7.40
CA ALA A 110 9.44 6.54 6.38
C ALA A 110 9.94 5.22 6.97
N ILE A 111 11.02 5.28 7.76
CA ILE A 111 11.58 4.11 8.48
C ILE A 111 10.55 3.53 9.45
N TYR A 112 9.85 4.38 10.22
CA TYR A 112 8.84 3.93 11.18
C TYR A 112 7.73 3.12 10.50
N TYR A 113 7.12 3.65 9.44
CA TYR A 113 6.01 2.99 8.77
C TYR A 113 6.44 1.75 7.98
N SER A 114 7.62 1.77 7.34
CA SER A 114 8.17 0.57 6.69
C SER A 114 8.53 -0.52 7.70
N ASN A 115 9.09 -0.20 8.87
CA ASN A 115 9.31 -1.19 9.92
C ASN A 115 7.99 -1.76 10.46
N LYS A 116 6.97 -0.91 10.67
CA LYS A 116 5.66 -1.37 11.12
C LYS A 116 5.07 -2.38 10.14
N GLU A 117 5.14 -2.11 8.84
CA GLU A 117 4.67 -3.04 7.82
C GLU A 117 5.45 -4.36 7.84
N VAL A 118 6.79 -4.33 7.88
CA VAL A 118 7.61 -5.55 8.00
C VAL A 118 7.23 -6.38 9.23
N GLN A 119 7.03 -5.74 10.39
CA GLN A 119 6.65 -6.44 11.63
C GLN A 119 5.30 -7.14 11.49
N LEU A 120 4.30 -6.48 10.89
CA LEU A 120 3.00 -7.08 10.62
C LEU A 120 3.12 -8.22 9.60
N ALA A 121 3.89 -8.02 8.54
CA ALA A 121 4.12 -9.04 7.52
C ALA A 121 4.77 -10.29 8.10
N ILE A 122 5.77 -10.14 8.99
CA ILE A 122 6.38 -11.27 9.72
C ILE A 122 5.34 -11.94 10.64
N LYS A 123 4.62 -11.16 11.46
CA LYS A 123 3.62 -11.64 12.41
C LYS A 123 2.54 -12.50 11.73
N TYR A 124 2.09 -12.09 10.55
CA TYR A 124 1.07 -12.80 9.78
C TYR A 124 1.64 -13.67 8.65
N LYS A 125 2.95 -13.94 8.67
CA LYS A 125 3.65 -14.85 7.74
C LYS A 125 3.47 -14.49 6.25
N ASN A 126 3.29 -13.21 5.94
CA ASN A 126 3.18 -12.71 4.57
C ASN A 126 4.56 -12.43 3.97
N LYS A 127 5.25 -13.48 3.50
CA LYS A 127 6.62 -13.38 2.98
C LYS A 127 6.79 -12.36 1.85
N LYS A 128 5.80 -12.25 0.96
CA LYS A 128 5.81 -11.26 -0.12
C LYS A 128 5.92 -9.83 0.44
N MET A 129 5.13 -9.51 1.47
CA MET A 129 5.19 -8.21 2.13
C MET A 129 6.50 -8.04 2.92
N VAL A 130 7.01 -9.09 3.57
CA VAL A 130 8.33 -9.02 4.24
C VAL A 130 9.44 -8.63 3.26
N ILE A 131 9.49 -9.26 2.08
CA ILE A 131 10.49 -8.93 1.05
C ILE A 131 10.29 -7.47 0.57
N HIS A 132 9.04 -7.07 0.35
CA HIS A 132 8.72 -5.72 -0.06
C HIS A 132 9.19 -4.68 0.96
N GLY A 133 8.85 -4.86 2.24
CA GLY A 133 9.23 -3.97 3.32
C GLY A 133 10.73 -3.87 3.54
N TYR A 134 11.47 -4.98 3.44
CA TYR A 134 12.92 -4.96 3.47
C TYR A 134 13.53 -4.19 2.29
N LYS A 135 12.98 -4.36 1.09
CA LYS A 135 13.39 -3.56 -0.07
C LYS A 135 13.09 -2.07 0.11
N ALA A 136 11.93 -1.74 0.69
CA ALA A 136 11.57 -0.36 1.02
C ALA A 136 12.54 0.26 2.02
N LEU A 137 12.88 -0.45 3.11
CA LEU A 137 13.87 -0.02 4.09
C LEU A 137 15.25 0.17 3.45
N GLY A 138 15.70 -0.79 2.62
CA GLY A 138 16.96 -0.67 1.88
C GLY A 138 17.01 0.59 1.02
N ASN A 139 15.93 0.88 0.28
CA ASN A 139 15.81 2.10 -0.53
C ASN A 139 15.85 3.38 0.31
N ILE A 140 15.22 3.38 1.50
CA ILE A 140 15.24 4.54 2.40
C ILE A 140 16.67 4.79 2.93
N TYR A 141 17.38 3.74 3.36
CA TYR A 141 18.76 3.86 3.81
C TYR A 141 19.71 4.26 2.68
N LEU A 142 19.47 3.78 1.47
CA LEU A 142 20.24 4.19 0.29
C LEU A 142 20.06 5.69 -0.01
N GLN A 143 18.85 6.23 0.11
CA GLN A 143 18.55 7.64 -0.11
C GLN A 143 19.28 8.58 0.86
N ILE A 144 19.61 8.09 2.06
CA ILE A 144 20.37 8.85 3.08
C ILE A 144 21.86 8.44 3.13
N TYR A 145 22.37 7.77 2.11
CA TYR A 145 23.77 7.34 1.97
C TYR A 145 24.27 6.38 3.05
N GLU A 146 23.36 5.69 3.73
CA GLU A 146 23.67 4.66 4.73
C GLU A 146 23.80 3.30 4.02
N HIS A 147 24.85 3.17 3.19
CA HIS A 147 25.04 2.01 2.29
C HIS A 147 25.09 0.67 3.01
N ASP A 148 25.73 0.59 4.18
CA ASP A 148 25.81 -0.65 4.97
C ASP A 148 24.43 -1.11 5.43
N LYS A 149 23.59 -0.16 5.88
CA LYS A 149 22.21 -0.45 6.28
C LYS A 149 21.36 -0.81 5.06
N ALA A 150 21.53 -0.11 3.95
CA ALA A 150 20.83 -0.43 2.71
C ALA A 150 21.11 -1.88 2.28
N PHE A 151 22.39 -2.27 2.21
CA PHE A 151 22.81 -3.62 1.88
C PHE A 151 22.27 -4.65 2.87
N LEU A 152 22.34 -4.37 4.19
CA LEU A 152 21.79 -5.25 5.22
C LEU A 152 20.31 -5.57 4.97
N TYR A 153 19.50 -4.56 4.64
CA TYR A 153 18.07 -4.77 4.40
C TYR A 153 17.80 -5.49 3.08
N TYR A 154 18.56 -5.22 2.01
CA TYR A 154 18.45 -6.03 0.79
C TYR A 154 18.82 -7.49 1.03
N ALA A 155 19.90 -7.77 1.78
CA ALA A 155 20.31 -9.12 2.15
C ALA A 155 19.26 -9.85 3.00
N LYS A 156 18.53 -9.13 3.87
CA LYS A 156 17.38 -9.70 4.59
C LYS A 156 16.25 -10.08 3.64
N GLY A 157 15.97 -9.27 2.63
CA GLY A 157 15.01 -9.60 1.56
C GLY A 157 15.40 -10.85 0.77
N ASP A 158 16.66 -10.91 0.33
CA ASP A 158 17.27 -12.06 -0.36
C ASP A 158 17.14 -13.35 0.47
N SER A 159 17.46 -13.27 1.76
CA SER A 159 17.34 -14.41 2.69
C SER A 159 15.92 -14.98 2.71
N VAL A 160 14.89 -14.13 2.64
CA VAL A 160 13.49 -14.58 2.58
C VAL A 160 13.17 -15.20 1.21
N CYS A 161 13.64 -14.61 0.12
CA CYS A 161 13.46 -15.15 -1.24
C CYS A 161 14.00 -16.58 -1.36
N LYS A 162 15.16 -16.86 -0.76
CA LYS A 162 15.81 -18.18 -0.78
C LYS A 162 15.06 -19.26 0.01
N THR A 163 14.11 -18.89 0.88
CA THR A 163 13.35 -19.88 1.66
C THR A 163 12.27 -20.62 0.88
N GLU A 164 11.85 -20.12 -0.29
CA GLU A 164 10.82 -20.75 -1.11
C GLU A 164 11.11 -20.60 -2.61
N ASP A 165 10.94 -21.68 -3.37
CA ASP A 165 11.23 -21.70 -4.80
C ASP A 165 10.45 -20.64 -5.59
N VAL A 166 9.20 -20.35 -5.17
CA VAL A 166 8.34 -19.35 -5.81
C VAL A 166 8.93 -17.94 -5.76
N PHE A 167 9.69 -17.60 -4.71
CA PHE A 167 10.36 -16.32 -4.61
C PHE A 167 11.77 -16.38 -5.18
N ASN A 168 12.45 -17.52 -5.08
CA ASN A 168 13.81 -17.69 -5.57
C ASN A 168 13.96 -17.41 -7.07
N ILE A 169 12.96 -17.77 -7.89
CA ILE A 169 12.96 -17.55 -9.35
C ILE A 169 11.97 -16.43 -9.74
N SER A 170 11.78 -15.45 -8.85
CA SER A 170 10.80 -14.37 -9.07
C SER A 170 11.45 -13.08 -9.56
N LYS A 171 10.66 -12.25 -10.26
CA LYS A 171 11.00 -10.86 -10.54
C LYS A 171 11.39 -10.10 -9.27
N THR A 172 10.72 -10.38 -8.16
CA THR A 172 11.01 -9.75 -6.87
C THR A 172 12.42 -10.05 -6.38
N HIS A 173 12.92 -11.27 -6.58
CA HIS A 173 14.28 -11.63 -6.21
C HIS A 173 15.32 -11.01 -7.15
N ALA A 174 15.04 -10.97 -8.45
CA ALA A 174 15.88 -10.26 -9.42
C ALA A 174 16.03 -8.77 -9.05
N GLU A 175 14.94 -8.11 -8.62
CA GLU A 175 15.01 -6.74 -8.11
C GLU A 175 15.93 -6.62 -6.89
N VAL A 176 15.85 -7.54 -5.92
CA VAL A 176 16.74 -7.54 -4.74
C VAL A 176 18.21 -7.68 -5.16
N TYR A 177 18.54 -8.52 -6.13
CA TYR A 177 19.92 -8.66 -6.65
C TYR A 177 20.43 -7.39 -7.32
N ILE A 178 19.59 -6.71 -8.12
CA ILE A 178 19.94 -5.42 -8.70
C ILE A 178 20.28 -4.41 -7.60
N TYR A 179 19.48 -4.36 -6.53
CA TYR A 179 19.73 -3.46 -5.40
C TYR A 179 21.00 -3.81 -4.59
N MET A 180 21.42 -5.07 -4.60
CA MET A 180 22.68 -5.53 -3.99
C MET A 180 23.91 -5.31 -4.90
N GLY A 181 23.72 -4.94 -6.16
CA GLY A 181 24.80 -4.71 -7.11
C GLY A 181 25.27 -5.96 -7.86
N TYR A 182 24.49 -7.04 -7.86
CA TYR A 182 24.73 -8.20 -8.72
C TYR A 182 24.03 -7.96 -10.07
N ALA A 183 24.72 -7.31 -11.01
CA ALA A 183 24.28 -7.11 -12.39
C ALA A 183 25.32 -7.65 -13.37
#